data_AF-A0A832JD37-F1
#
_entry.id   AF-A0A832JD37-F1
#
_cell.length_a   1.000
_cell.length_b   1.000
_cell.length_c   1.000
_cell.angle_alpha   90.00
_cell.angle_beta   90.00
_cell.angle_gamma   90.00
#
_symmetry.space_group_name_H-M   'P 1'
#
loop_
_entity.id
_entity.type
_entity.pdbx_description
1 polymer ?
#
loop_
_entity_poly.entity_id
_entity_poly.type
_entity_poly.pdbx_seq_one_letter_code
_entity_poly.pdbx_strand_id
1 'polypeptide(L)'
;MSTYRIETRLSPNRSRRQQGEVSLIVLHSTEGNFEGAVAWLCNPQSQASAHYVVPRNPQAKPILQLVPLEEKAWHAGRSQWRGRTGVNEFSVGIEMEHFDRREDWPQEQVEAVAWLCAQIMAHLGKELEVVGHADVAVPRGRKIDPWEFPWERFRQELAHQRASPPSGEGLRPPQVRVRGQPLPEGKVRLEGGRVWVELRALLEALGVPFRWEEETRTVEVG
;
A
#
# COMPACT_ATOMS: atom_id res chain seq x y z
N MET A 1 -16.72 -2.79 12.86
CA MET A 1 -15.81 -2.08 11.93
C MET A 1 -15.58 -2.95 10.73
N SER A 2 -15.72 -2.39 9.53
CA SER A 2 -15.43 -3.11 8.29
C SER A 2 -13.91 -3.32 8.17
N THR A 3 -13.50 -4.56 7.97
CA THR A 3 -12.10 -4.91 7.65
C THR A 3 -12.06 -5.31 6.18
N TYR A 4 -11.11 -4.77 5.42
CA TYR A 4 -10.95 -5.07 3.99
C TYR A 4 -9.75 -6.00 3.78
N ARG A 5 -9.88 -6.92 2.82
CA ARG A 5 -8.79 -7.83 2.45
C ARG A 5 -7.81 -7.12 1.51
N ILE A 6 -6.52 -7.31 1.75
CA ILE A 6 -5.45 -6.88 0.85
C ILE A 6 -4.75 -8.12 0.30
N GLU A 7 -4.61 -8.19 -1.02
CA GLU A 7 -3.82 -9.23 -1.69
C GLU A 7 -2.67 -8.58 -2.47
N THR A 8 -1.52 -9.25 -2.52
CA THR A 8 -0.33 -8.73 -3.19
C THR A 8 -0.23 -9.26 -4.62
N ARG A 9 -0.06 -8.36 -5.60
CA ARG A 9 0.28 -8.69 -6.98
C ARG A 9 1.33 -7.70 -7.50
N LEU A 10 2.59 -8.07 -7.39
CA LEU A 10 3.70 -7.15 -7.65
C LEU A 10 3.78 -6.69 -9.12
N SER A 11 3.68 -5.37 -9.34
CA SER A 11 3.90 -4.73 -10.64
C SER A 11 5.40 -4.58 -10.93
N PRO A 12 5.89 -4.88 -12.15
CA PRO A 12 7.28 -4.64 -12.53
C PRO A 12 7.61 -3.15 -12.65
N ASN A 13 6.61 -2.27 -12.73
CA ASN A 13 6.78 -0.83 -12.90
C ASN A 13 7.07 -0.14 -11.56
N ARG A 14 8.21 -0.45 -10.96
CA ARG A 14 8.61 0.11 -9.67
C ARG A 14 10.12 0.28 -9.59
N SER A 15 10.56 1.06 -8.61
CA SER A 15 11.98 1.38 -8.45
C SER A 15 12.28 1.74 -7.00
N ARG A 16 13.56 1.76 -6.63
CA ARG A 16 13.98 2.23 -5.31
C ARG A 16 13.61 3.70 -5.12
N ARG A 17 13.04 4.02 -3.96
CA ARG A 17 12.80 5.40 -3.51
C ARG A 17 14.13 6.05 -3.11
N GLN A 18 14.44 7.23 -3.62
CA GLN A 18 15.74 7.87 -3.34
C GLN A 18 15.75 8.64 -2.02
N GLN A 19 14.64 9.27 -1.66
CA GLN A 19 14.58 10.20 -0.52
C GLN A 19 13.99 9.59 0.76
N GLY A 20 13.63 8.30 0.75
CA GLY A 20 13.22 7.51 1.91
C GLY A 20 11.92 7.94 2.62
N GLU A 21 11.46 9.16 2.45
CA GLU A 21 10.32 9.69 3.18
C GLU A 21 9.05 9.72 2.33
N VAL A 22 8.04 8.93 2.73
CA VAL A 22 6.66 9.10 2.30
C VAL A 22 6.00 10.16 3.15
N SER A 23 5.46 11.23 2.55
CA SER A 23 4.75 12.32 3.27
C SER A 23 3.38 12.65 2.69
N LEU A 24 2.95 11.93 1.64
CA LEU A 24 1.74 12.23 0.87
C LEU A 24 1.05 10.94 0.40
N ILE A 25 -0.28 10.95 0.34
CA ILE A 25 -1.08 9.98 -0.39
C ILE A 25 -1.79 10.71 -1.54
N VAL A 26 -1.68 10.16 -2.75
CA VAL A 26 -2.36 10.68 -3.95
C VAL A 26 -3.43 9.68 -4.39
N LEU A 27 -4.67 10.14 -4.42
CA LEU A 27 -5.83 9.39 -4.89
C LEU A 27 -6.00 9.59 -6.40
N HIS A 28 -6.38 8.52 -7.11
CA HIS A 28 -6.59 8.48 -8.57
C HIS A 28 -7.90 7.74 -8.88
N SER A 29 -8.55 8.14 -9.98
CA SER A 29 -9.59 7.33 -10.62
C SER A 29 -8.96 6.53 -11.75
N THR A 30 -9.29 5.24 -11.85
CA THR A 30 -8.69 4.37 -12.86
C THR A 30 -9.11 4.68 -14.29
N GLU A 31 -10.27 5.34 -14.50
CA GLU A 31 -10.91 5.50 -15.81
C GLU A 31 -11.10 4.16 -16.55
N GLY A 32 -11.29 3.09 -15.78
CA GLY A 32 -11.33 1.72 -16.27
C GLY A 32 -11.80 0.76 -15.19
N ASN A 33 -12.29 -0.42 -15.60
CA ASN A 33 -12.65 -1.46 -14.63
C ASN A 33 -11.39 -2.00 -13.91
N PHE A 34 -11.60 -2.66 -12.77
CA PHE A 34 -10.53 -3.12 -11.90
C PHE A 34 -9.50 -4.00 -12.61
N GLU A 35 -9.96 -4.99 -13.38
CA GLU A 35 -9.05 -5.94 -14.04
C GLU A 35 -8.21 -5.26 -15.12
N GLY A 36 -8.81 -4.35 -15.89
CA GLY A 36 -8.14 -3.55 -16.91
C GLY A 36 -7.10 -2.62 -16.29
N ALA A 37 -7.45 -1.94 -15.20
CA ALA A 37 -6.54 -1.07 -14.47
C ALA A 37 -5.34 -1.85 -13.94
N VAL A 38 -5.58 -2.99 -13.26
CA VAL A 38 -4.51 -3.83 -12.73
C VAL A 38 -3.63 -4.41 -13.85
N ALA A 39 -4.23 -4.86 -14.96
CA ALA A 39 -3.47 -5.35 -16.11
C ALA A 39 -2.57 -4.26 -16.70
N TRP A 40 -3.07 -3.02 -16.84
CA TRP A 40 -2.30 -1.88 -17.33
C TRP A 40 -1.15 -1.51 -16.38
N LEU A 41 -1.44 -1.40 -15.08
CA LEU A 41 -0.44 -1.04 -14.06
C LEU A 41 0.63 -2.11 -13.86
N CYS A 42 0.36 -3.36 -14.27
CA CYS A 42 1.32 -4.46 -14.27
C CYS A 42 1.99 -4.72 -15.62
N ASN A 43 1.61 -4.01 -16.70
CA ASN A 43 2.25 -4.12 -18.00
C ASN A 43 3.57 -3.34 -18.01
N PRO A 44 4.74 -3.96 -18.25
CA PRO A 44 6.02 -3.25 -18.32
C PRO A 44 6.06 -2.10 -19.33
N GLN A 45 5.25 -2.17 -20.39
CA GLN A 45 5.19 -1.15 -21.43
C GLN A 45 4.43 0.11 -21.00
N SER A 46 3.56 0.03 -19.98
CA SER A 46 2.78 1.20 -19.54
C SER A 46 3.63 2.25 -18.85
N GLN A 47 4.75 1.84 -18.25
CA GLN A 47 5.60 2.70 -17.40
C GLN A 47 4.79 3.47 -16.35
N ALA A 48 3.72 2.84 -15.85
CA ALA A 48 2.83 3.38 -14.84
C ALA A 48 2.49 2.31 -13.80
N SER A 49 2.34 2.73 -12.56
CA SER A 49 1.91 1.86 -11.45
C SER A 49 1.37 2.70 -10.30
N ALA A 50 0.60 2.06 -9.43
CA ALA A 50 0.19 2.59 -8.14
C ALA A 50 0.59 1.62 -7.03
N HIS A 51 0.56 2.06 -5.77
CA HIS A 51 0.85 1.15 -4.65
C HIS A 51 -0.34 0.24 -4.37
N TYR A 52 -1.56 0.80 -4.46
CA TYR A 52 -2.79 0.04 -4.26
C TYR A 52 -3.83 0.32 -5.34
N VAL A 53 -4.68 -0.66 -5.60
CA VAL A 53 -5.91 -0.54 -6.40
C VAL A 53 -7.09 -0.98 -5.54
N VAL A 54 -8.06 -0.11 -5.35
CA VAL A 54 -9.29 -0.33 -4.58
C VAL A 54 -10.45 -0.59 -5.53
N PRO A 55 -11.10 -1.76 -5.48
CA PRO A 55 -12.24 -2.06 -6.34
C PRO A 55 -13.46 -1.24 -5.95
N ARG A 56 -14.45 -1.16 -6.85
CA ARG A 56 -15.71 -0.44 -6.62
C ARG A 56 -16.52 -1.05 -5.49
N ASN A 57 -16.48 -2.38 -5.36
CA ASN A 57 -17.04 -3.11 -4.22
C ASN A 57 -15.92 -3.87 -3.46
N PRO A 58 -15.34 -3.26 -2.42
CA PRO A 58 -14.25 -3.84 -1.64
C PRO A 58 -14.67 -4.96 -0.67
N GLN A 59 -15.97 -5.23 -0.54
CA GLN A 59 -16.47 -6.42 0.16
C GLN A 59 -16.43 -7.66 -0.74
N ALA A 60 -16.78 -7.48 -2.02
CA ALA A 60 -16.79 -8.57 -2.99
C ALA A 60 -15.40 -8.89 -3.55
N LYS A 61 -14.51 -7.90 -3.64
CA LYS A 61 -13.18 -8.03 -4.24
C LYS A 61 -12.11 -7.44 -3.31
N PRO A 62 -10.94 -8.10 -3.14
CA PRO A 62 -9.85 -7.56 -2.33
C PRO A 62 -9.24 -6.29 -2.95
N ILE A 63 -8.69 -5.43 -2.09
CA ILE A 63 -7.75 -4.39 -2.50
C ILE A 63 -6.47 -5.08 -2.97
N LEU A 64 -5.91 -4.65 -4.10
CA LEU A 64 -4.62 -5.17 -4.55
C LEU A 64 -3.48 -4.22 -4.20
N GLN A 65 -2.43 -4.73 -3.58
CA GLN A 65 -1.15 -4.05 -3.44
C GLN A 65 -0.25 -4.43 -4.63
N LEU A 66 0.12 -3.44 -5.44
CA LEU A 66 0.98 -3.64 -6.61
C LEU A 66 2.43 -3.23 -6.38
N VAL A 67 2.69 -2.27 -5.49
CA VAL A 67 4.04 -1.80 -5.15
C VAL A 67 4.18 -1.71 -3.63
N PRO A 68 5.24 -2.30 -3.03
CA PRO A 68 5.53 -2.15 -1.61
C PRO A 68 5.68 -0.67 -1.21
N LEU A 69 5.35 -0.31 0.04
CA LEU A 69 5.41 1.08 0.50
C LEU A 69 6.84 1.65 0.50
N GLU A 70 7.83 0.79 0.66
CA GLU A 70 9.25 1.10 0.67
C GLU A 70 9.77 1.42 -0.74
N GLU A 71 9.06 0.94 -1.77
CA GLU A 71 9.38 1.18 -3.16
C GLU A 71 8.62 2.39 -3.72
N LYS A 72 9.06 2.86 -4.88
CA LYS A 72 8.46 3.98 -5.61
C LYS A 72 7.62 3.45 -6.77
N ALA A 73 6.30 3.64 -6.68
CA ALA A 73 5.39 3.50 -7.81
C ALA A 73 5.44 4.71 -8.75
N TRP A 74 4.96 4.54 -9.98
CA TRP A 74 5.01 5.55 -11.05
C TRP A 74 3.61 6.06 -11.38
N HIS A 75 2.99 6.84 -10.48
CA HIS A 75 1.58 7.24 -10.60
C HIS A 75 1.36 8.73 -10.94
N ALA A 76 2.20 9.64 -10.46
CA ALA A 76 1.91 11.09 -10.52
C ALA A 76 2.40 11.80 -11.79
N GLY A 77 3.29 11.16 -12.58
CA GLY A 77 3.96 11.80 -13.71
C GLY A 77 4.63 13.14 -13.34
N ARG A 78 4.61 14.12 -14.25
CA ARG A 78 5.08 15.48 -13.97
C ARG A 78 4.17 16.15 -12.92
N SER A 79 4.73 16.39 -11.75
CA SER A 79 3.95 16.74 -10.55
C SER A 79 4.76 17.57 -9.54
N GLN A 80 4.05 18.35 -8.73
CA GLN A 80 4.59 19.16 -7.64
C GLN A 80 3.58 19.27 -6.49
N TRP A 81 4.06 19.20 -5.25
CA TRP A 81 3.27 19.49 -4.05
C TRP A 81 4.08 20.35 -3.08
N ARG A 82 3.51 21.46 -2.60
CA ARG A 82 4.14 22.40 -1.65
C ARG A 82 5.60 22.74 -2.00
N GLY A 83 5.86 23.04 -3.28
CA GLY A 83 7.20 23.38 -3.80
C GLY A 83 8.10 22.20 -4.15
N ARG A 84 7.79 20.97 -3.71
CA ARG A 84 8.57 19.76 -4.00
C ARG A 84 8.11 19.10 -5.30
N THR A 85 9.01 18.94 -6.27
CA THR A 85 8.72 18.28 -7.55
C THR A 85 8.95 16.77 -7.48
N GLY A 86 8.32 16.01 -8.38
CA GLY A 86 8.53 14.57 -8.48
C GLY A 86 7.81 13.81 -7.37
N VAL A 87 6.48 13.96 -7.33
CA VAL A 87 5.65 13.49 -6.20
C VAL A 87 5.81 12.00 -5.90
N ASN A 88 6.05 11.17 -6.92
CA ASN A 88 6.35 9.74 -6.74
C ASN A 88 7.46 9.47 -5.69
N GLU A 89 8.47 10.34 -5.56
CA GLU A 89 9.56 10.15 -4.59
C GLU A 89 9.10 10.20 -3.13
N PHE A 90 7.97 10.84 -2.84
CA PHE A 90 7.49 11.03 -1.47
C PHE A 90 6.00 10.73 -1.28
N SER A 91 5.38 10.02 -2.21
CA SER A 91 3.98 9.65 -2.12
C SER A 91 3.69 8.15 -2.23
N VAL A 92 2.54 7.78 -1.68
CA VAL A 92 1.79 6.56 -2.01
C VAL A 92 0.70 6.92 -3.01
N GLY A 93 0.50 6.06 -4.01
CA GLY A 93 -0.55 6.20 -5.01
C GLY A 93 -1.63 5.15 -4.80
N ILE A 94 -2.89 5.56 -4.72
CA ILE A 94 -4.06 4.69 -4.58
C ILE A 94 -4.98 4.93 -5.77
N GLU A 95 -5.17 3.90 -6.57
CA GLU A 95 -6.11 3.87 -7.70
C GLU A 95 -7.45 3.34 -7.25
N MET A 96 -8.55 3.98 -7.61
CA MET A 96 -9.90 3.57 -7.26
C MET A 96 -10.64 3.21 -8.55
N GLU A 97 -11.22 2.00 -8.61
CA GLU A 97 -12.07 1.59 -9.72
C GLU A 97 -13.26 2.55 -9.83
N HIS A 98 -13.17 3.48 -10.77
CA HIS A 98 -14.14 4.55 -10.95
C HIS A 98 -14.03 5.15 -12.35
N PHE A 99 -15.17 5.57 -12.90
CA PHE A 99 -15.25 6.35 -14.13
C PHE A 99 -15.75 7.76 -13.80
N ASP A 100 -14.83 8.73 -13.77
CA ASP A 100 -15.11 10.12 -13.49
C ASP A 100 -16.21 10.64 -14.43
N ARG A 101 -17.14 11.43 -13.85
CA ARG A 101 -18.29 12.03 -14.54
C ARG A 101 -19.33 11.04 -15.08
N ARG A 102 -19.18 9.74 -14.83
CA ARG A 102 -20.13 8.69 -15.27
C ARG A 102 -20.77 7.95 -14.10
N GLU A 103 -20.13 7.97 -12.94
CA GLU A 103 -20.54 7.20 -11.79
C GLU A 103 -20.46 8.03 -10.51
N ASP A 104 -21.32 7.70 -9.55
CA ASP A 104 -21.17 8.20 -8.18
C ASP A 104 -20.16 7.35 -7.40
N TRP A 105 -19.57 7.96 -6.38
CA TRP A 105 -18.66 7.33 -5.42
C TRP A 105 -19.43 6.46 -4.41
N PRO A 106 -19.32 5.12 -4.46
CA PRO A 106 -19.94 4.23 -3.47
C PRO A 106 -19.45 4.55 -2.06
N GLN A 107 -20.34 4.45 -1.08
CA GLN A 107 -19.98 4.69 0.32
C GLN A 107 -18.90 3.70 0.78
N GLU A 108 -19.08 2.42 0.47
CA GLU A 108 -18.19 1.34 0.88
C GLU A 108 -16.79 1.47 0.28
N GLN A 109 -16.68 2.03 -0.94
CA GLN A 109 -15.40 2.32 -1.57
C GLN A 109 -14.68 3.45 -0.84
N VAL A 110 -15.39 4.53 -0.46
CA VAL A 110 -14.80 5.65 0.29
C VAL A 110 -14.37 5.23 1.69
N GLU A 111 -15.17 4.42 2.38
CA GLU A 111 -14.80 3.80 3.66
C GLU A 111 -13.54 2.94 3.53
N ALA A 112 -13.42 2.15 2.45
CA ALA A 112 -12.24 1.32 2.20
C ALA A 112 -10.98 2.15 1.94
N VAL A 113 -11.09 3.25 1.18
CA VAL A 113 -9.97 4.16 0.92
C VAL A 113 -9.55 4.85 2.22
N ALA A 114 -10.50 5.30 3.05
CA ALA A 114 -10.22 5.89 4.36
C ALA A 114 -9.53 4.88 5.31
N TRP A 115 -10.04 3.65 5.35
CA TRP A 115 -9.43 2.55 6.11
C TRP A 115 -8.00 2.28 5.63
N LEU A 116 -7.77 2.19 4.31
CA LEU A 116 -6.46 1.94 3.74
C LEU A 116 -5.48 3.09 4.05
N CYS A 117 -5.92 4.34 3.96
CA CYS A 117 -5.11 5.49 4.35
C CYS A 117 -4.72 5.44 5.83
N ALA A 118 -5.67 5.09 6.72
CA ALA A 118 -5.39 4.90 8.14
C ALA A 118 -4.38 3.76 8.39
N GLN A 119 -4.47 2.66 7.64
CA GLN A 119 -3.49 1.57 7.71
C GLN A 119 -2.09 2.01 7.28
N ILE A 120 -1.98 2.77 6.19
CA ILE A 120 -0.70 3.29 5.69
C ILE A 120 -0.08 4.24 6.73
N MET A 121 -0.87 5.17 7.27
CA MET A 121 -0.41 6.10 8.30
C MET A 121 0.04 5.38 9.58
N ALA A 122 -0.73 4.37 10.02
CA ALA A 122 -0.37 3.56 11.18
C ALA A 122 0.91 2.75 10.95
N HIS A 123 1.07 2.15 9.77
CA HIS A 123 2.28 1.42 9.39
C HIS A 123 3.51 2.34 9.37
N LEU A 124 3.38 3.55 8.84
CA LEU A 124 4.48 4.53 8.77
C LEU A 124 4.70 5.29 10.09
N GLY A 125 3.84 5.12 11.08
CA GLY A 125 3.92 5.81 12.37
C GLY A 125 3.73 7.32 12.28
N LYS A 126 3.07 7.84 11.23
CA LYS A 126 2.88 9.28 11.03
C LYS A 126 1.63 9.63 10.22
N GLU A 127 1.16 10.86 10.40
CA GLU A 127 0.11 11.45 9.58
C GLU A 127 0.64 11.82 8.19
N LEU A 128 -0.21 11.69 7.18
CA LEU A 128 0.08 12.09 5.81
C LEU A 128 -1.04 12.98 5.29
N GLU A 129 -0.68 13.92 4.42
CA GLU A 129 -1.67 14.61 3.61
C GLU A 129 -2.27 13.65 2.57
N VAL A 130 -3.56 13.80 2.26
CA VAL A 130 -4.25 13.04 1.21
C VAL A 130 -4.81 14.03 0.20
N VAL A 131 -4.43 13.88 -1.07
CA VAL A 131 -4.75 14.81 -2.16
C VAL A 131 -5.19 14.05 -3.41
N GLY A 132 -5.84 14.75 -4.34
CA GLY A 132 -6.14 14.21 -5.66
C GLY A 132 -4.96 14.34 -6.62
N HIS A 133 -4.96 13.54 -7.69
CA HIS A 133 -3.97 13.68 -8.76
C HIS A 133 -4.04 15.06 -9.44
N ALA A 134 -5.24 15.62 -9.58
CA ALA A 134 -5.48 16.96 -10.09
C ALA A 134 -4.74 18.05 -9.29
N ASP A 135 -4.60 17.86 -7.97
CA ASP A 135 -3.96 18.84 -7.08
C ASP A 135 -2.44 18.89 -7.25
N VAL A 136 -1.84 17.78 -7.67
CA VAL A 136 -0.38 17.64 -7.79
C VAL A 136 0.12 17.72 -9.23
N ALA A 137 -0.76 17.53 -10.22
CA ALA A 137 -0.37 17.45 -11.62
C ALA A 137 0.08 18.80 -12.20
N VAL A 138 1.20 18.77 -12.93
CA VAL A 138 1.76 19.95 -13.60
C VAL A 138 1.81 19.71 -15.12
N PRO A 139 1.37 20.67 -15.96
CA PRO A 139 0.70 21.92 -15.58
C PRO A 139 -0.68 21.67 -14.95
N ARG A 140 -1.19 22.66 -14.19
CA ARG A 140 -2.52 22.60 -13.57
C ARG A 140 -3.57 22.32 -14.65
N GLY A 141 -4.48 21.39 -14.39
CA GLY A 141 -5.48 20.93 -15.36
C GLY A 141 -5.03 19.81 -16.30
N ARG A 142 -3.76 19.35 -16.24
CA ARG A 142 -3.30 18.15 -16.96
C ARG A 142 -4.08 16.89 -16.55
N LYS A 143 -4.40 16.81 -15.26
CA LYS A 143 -5.18 15.73 -14.63
C LYS A 143 -6.36 16.35 -13.90
N ILE A 144 -7.45 15.61 -13.88
CA ILE A 144 -8.73 16.03 -13.28
C ILE A 144 -9.21 15.04 -12.21
N ASP A 145 -8.56 13.87 -12.13
CA ASP A 145 -8.90 12.79 -11.23
C ASP A 145 -8.39 13.05 -9.80
N PRO A 146 -9.09 12.55 -8.78
CA PRO A 146 -10.42 11.95 -8.86
C PRO A 146 -11.50 13.04 -8.95
N TRP A 147 -12.39 12.95 -9.95
CA TRP A 147 -13.42 13.96 -10.17
C TRP A 147 -14.52 13.87 -9.10
N GLU A 148 -14.87 15.01 -8.49
CA GLU A 148 -15.93 15.12 -7.47
C GLU A 148 -15.83 14.09 -6.33
N PHE A 149 -14.61 13.70 -5.97
CA PHE A 149 -14.39 12.82 -4.82
C PHE A 149 -14.98 13.44 -3.54
N PRO A 150 -15.75 12.68 -2.73
CA PRO A 150 -16.48 13.20 -1.58
C PRO A 150 -15.54 13.39 -0.39
N TRP A 151 -14.67 14.41 -0.49
CA TRP A 151 -13.61 14.71 0.47
C TRP A 151 -14.08 14.85 1.91
N GLU A 152 -15.25 15.44 2.12
CA GLU A 152 -15.80 15.63 3.48
C GLU A 152 -16.15 14.29 4.14
N ARG A 153 -16.89 13.43 3.43
CA ARG A 153 -17.19 12.06 3.86
C ARG A 153 -15.91 11.27 4.11
N PHE A 154 -14.96 11.34 3.17
CA PHE A 154 -13.67 10.68 3.32
C PHE A 154 -12.91 11.12 4.58
N ARG A 155 -12.86 12.42 4.90
CA ARG A 155 -12.15 12.93 6.08
C ARG A 155 -12.82 12.47 7.38
N GLN A 156 -14.15 12.44 7.42
CA GLN A 156 -14.91 11.94 8.56
C GLN A 156 -14.60 10.45 8.80
N GLU A 157 -14.63 9.64 7.74
CA GLU A 157 -14.27 8.22 7.83
C GLU A 157 -12.81 8.02 8.24
N LEU A 158 -11.87 8.79 7.66
CA LEU A 158 -10.46 8.69 8.02
C LEU A 158 -10.25 9.03 9.50
N ALA A 159 -10.89 10.08 10.01
CA ALA A 159 -10.82 10.44 11.43
C ALA A 159 -11.38 9.32 12.32
N HIS A 160 -12.51 8.72 11.93
CA HIS A 160 -13.11 7.59 12.65
C HIS A 160 -12.18 6.37 12.70
N GLN A 161 -11.59 5.98 11.56
CA GLN A 161 -10.64 4.86 11.46
C GLN A 161 -9.36 5.11 12.27
N ARG A 162 -8.95 6.36 12.43
CA ARG A 162 -7.77 6.72 13.23
C ARG A 162 -8.06 6.78 14.73
N ALA A 163 -9.25 7.20 15.14
CA ALA A 163 -9.68 7.22 16.54
C ALA A 163 -9.85 5.82 17.13
N SER A 164 -10.22 4.87 16.27
CA SER A 164 -10.37 3.45 16.61
C SER A 164 -9.49 2.62 15.69
N PRO A 165 -8.17 2.53 15.97
CA PRO A 165 -7.22 1.89 15.08
C PRO A 165 -7.70 0.47 14.73
N PRO A 166 -7.76 0.10 13.44
CA PRO A 166 -8.51 -1.08 13.04
C PRO A 166 -8.02 -2.36 13.72
N SER A 167 -8.96 -3.08 14.33
CA SER A 167 -8.77 -4.44 14.82
C SER A 167 -8.90 -5.40 13.63
N GLY A 168 -7.78 -5.68 12.97
CA GLY A 168 -7.72 -6.60 11.83
C GLY A 168 -6.29 -6.76 11.32
N GLU A 169 -6.07 -7.75 10.44
CA GLU A 169 -4.85 -7.97 9.66
C GLU A 169 -4.56 -6.77 8.75
N GLY A 170 -4.19 -5.64 9.35
CA GLY A 170 -3.80 -4.44 8.64
C GLY A 170 -2.52 -4.63 7.82
N LEU A 171 -1.93 -3.52 7.37
CA LEU A 171 -0.54 -3.51 6.85
C LEU A 171 0.51 -3.84 7.95
N ARG A 172 0.08 -4.44 9.06
CA ARG A 172 0.97 -4.85 10.14
C ARG A 172 1.81 -6.02 9.61
N PRO A 173 3.14 -5.99 9.78
CA PRO A 173 3.95 -7.13 9.46
C PRO A 173 3.40 -8.36 10.22
N PRO A 174 3.35 -9.53 9.56
CA PRO A 174 2.84 -10.74 10.19
C PRO A 174 3.61 -11.00 11.49
N GLN A 175 2.89 -11.27 12.57
CA GLN A 175 3.52 -11.71 13.82
C GLN A 175 3.61 -13.22 13.80
N VAL A 176 4.84 -13.74 13.77
CA VAL A 176 5.09 -15.15 14.05
C VAL A 176 5.32 -15.31 15.55
N ARG A 177 4.55 -16.20 16.17
CA ARG A 177 4.67 -16.53 17.59
C ARG A 177 5.10 -17.97 17.74
N VAL A 178 6.13 -18.20 18.56
CA VAL A 178 6.59 -19.53 18.93
C VAL A 178 6.29 -19.71 20.42
N ARG A 179 5.51 -20.75 20.76
CA ARG A 179 5.05 -21.01 22.14
C ARG A 179 4.37 -19.78 22.79
N GLY A 180 3.60 -19.04 22.00
CA GLY A 180 2.88 -17.83 22.43
C GLY A 180 3.70 -16.54 22.46
N GLN A 181 5.04 -16.63 22.36
CA GLN A 181 5.94 -15.47 22.36
C GLN A 181 6.21 -14.98 20.94
N PRO A 182 6.14 -13.67 20.65
CA PRO A 182 6.46 -13.13 19.34
C PRO A 182 7.96 -13.25 19.03
N LEU A 183 8.31 -13.48 17.77
CA LEU A 183 9.68 -13.36 17.31
C LEU A 183 10.15 -11.88 17.39
N PRO A 184 11.47 -11.64 17.53
CA PRO A 184 12.02 -10.28 17.55
C PRO A 184 11.66 -9.47 16.32
N GLU A 185 11.58 -8.15 16.48
CA GLU A 185 11.27 -7.22 15.39
C GLU A 185 12.32 -7.34 14.25
N GLY A 186 11.86 -7.18 13.01
CA GLY A 186 12.70 -7.33 11.81
C GLY A 186 13.03 -8.78 11.41
N LYS A 187 12.63 -9.78 12.21
CA LYS A 187 12.87 -11.22 11.91
C LYS A 187 11.76 -11.86 11.08
N VAL A 188 10.66 -11.15 10.87
CA VAL A 188 9.54 -11.58 10.05
C VAL A 188 9.28 -10.52 8.99
N ARG A 189 9.17 -10.95 7.73
CA ARG A 189 8.79 -10.07 6.61
C ARG A 189 7.70 -10.72 5.77
N LEU A 190 6.89 -9.88 5.13
CA LEU A 190 5.91 -10.29 4.13
C LEU A 190 6.49 -9.95 2.75
N GLU A 191 6.67 -10.95 1.90
CA GLU A 191 7.23 -10.76 0.56
C GLU A 191 6.49 -11.65 -0.44
N GLY A 192 5.82 -11.04 -1.42
CA GLY A 192 5.02 -11.75 -2.42
C GLY A 192 3.86 -12.57 -1.83
N GLY A 193 3.21 -12.06 -0.77
CA GLY A 193 2.13 -12.76 -0.07
C GLY A 193 2.59 -13.95 0.78
N ARG A 194 3.91 -14.16 0.95
CA ARG A 194 4.48 -15.20 1.80
C ARG A 194 5.11 -14.59 3.03
N VAL A 195 4.88 -15.22 4.18
CA VAL A 195 5.58 -14.89 5.43
C VAL A 195 6.96 -15.54 5.38
N TRP A 196 8.00 -14.71 5.44
CA TRP A 196 9.37 -15.14 5.57
C TRP A 196 9.86 -14.86 6.97
N VAL A 197 10.49 -15.85 7.57
CA VAL A 197 11.06 -15.75 8.90
C VAL A 197 12.55 -16.01 8.78
N GLU A 198 13.37 -15.20 9.47
CA GLU A 198 14.79 -15.48 9.60
C GLU A 198 14.98 -16.85 10.27
N LEU A 199 15.62 -17.78 9.56
CA LEU A 199 15.79 -19.16 10.00
C LEU A 199 16.39 -19.24 11.42
N ARG A 200 17.42 -18.44 11.69
CA ARG A 200 18.07 -18.39 13.00
C ARG A 200 17.10 -18.00 14.11
N ALA A 201 16.35 -16.92 13.94
CA ALA A 201 15.38 -16.45 14.93
C ALA A 201 14.28 -17.50 15.20
N LEU A 202 13.86 -18.22 14.16
CA LEU A 202 12.89 -19.30 14.29
C LEU A 202 13.45 -20.48 15.11
N LEU A 203 14.67 -20.92 14.81
CA LEU A 203 15.33 -22.04 15.49
C LEU A 203 15.62 -21.73 16.96
N GLU A 204 16.15 -20.52 17.24
CA GLU A 204 16.37 -20.04 18.61
C GLU A 204 15.07 -20.02 19.42
N ALA A 205 13.97 -19.52 18.84
CA ALA A 205 12.67 -19.48 19.51
C ALA A 205 12.04 -20.87 19.72
N LEU A 206 12.29 -21.83 18.82
CA LEU A 206 11.87 -23.23 18.97
C LEU A 206 12.74 -23.99 19.97
N GLY A 207 13.92 -23.46 20.33
CA GLY A 207 14.93 -24.17 21.12
C GLY A 207 15.53 -25.36 20.38
N VAL A 208 15.56 -25.30 19.05
CA VAL A 208 16.14 -26.35 18.19
C VAL A 208 17.63 -26.04 18.03
N PRO A 209 18.54 -26.97 18.37
CA PRO A 209 19.96 -26.76 18.18
C PRO A 209 20.29 -26.70 16.69
N PHE A 210 21.21 -25.80 16.34
CA PHE A 210 21.71 -25.68 14.99
C PHE A 210 23.17 -25.26 14.99
N ARG A 211 23.87 -25.56 13.90
CA ARG A 211 25.26 -25.18 13.70
C ARG A 211 25.41 -24.49 12.35
N TRP A 212 26.13 -23.37 12.34
CA TRP A 212 26.61 -22.73 11.13
C TRP A 212 28.03 -23.22 10.82
N GLU A 213 28.25 -23.64 9.58
CA GLU A 213 29.57 -24.00 9.06
C GLU A 213 30.01 -22.93 8.06
N GLU A 214 31.09 -22.22 8.39
CA GLU A 214 31.51 -21.01 7.67
C GLU A 214 32.08 -21.36 6.29
N GLU A 215 32.85 -22.44 6.21
CA GLU A 215 33.54 -22.86 4.99
C GLU A 215 32.57 -23.30 3.88
N THR A 216 31.53 -24.04 4.27
CA THR A 216 30.50 -24.55 3.34
C THR A 216 29.29 -23.63 3.22
N ARG A 217 29.18 -22.63 4.10
CA ARG A 217 28.01 -21.75 4.24
C ARG A 217 26.71 -22.53 4.45
N THR A 218 26.77 -23.57 5.28
CA THR A 218 25.63 -24.45 5.56
C THR A 218 25.13 -24.28 6.99
N VAL A 219 23.81 -24.36 7.17
CA VAL A 219 23.17 -24.56 8.47
C VAL A 219 22.76 -26.02 8.60
N GLU A 220 23.23 -26.69 9.65
CA GLU A 220 22.71 -27.99 10.09
C GLU A 220 21.73 -27.79 11.23
N VAL A 221 20.55 -28.39 11.13
CA VAL A 221 19.49 -28.36 12.15
C VAL A 221 19.32 -29.75 12.71
N GLY A 222 19.46 -29.88 14.04
CA GLY A 222 19.40 -31.15 14.77
C GLY A 222 18.01 -31.52 15.28
#